data_AF-A0A9X4QS81-F1
#
_entry.id   AF-A0A9X4QS81-F1
#
_cell.length_a   1.000
_cell.length_b   1.000
_cell.length_c   1.000
_cell.angle_alpha   90.00
_cell.angle_beta   90.00
_cell.angle_gamma   90.00
#
_symmetry.space_group_name_H-M   'P 1'
#
loop_
_entity.id
_entity.type
_entity.pdbx_description
1 polymer ?
#
loop_
_entity_poly.entity_id
_entity_poly.type
_entity_poly.pdbx_seq_one_letter_code
_entity_poly.pdbx_strand_id
1 'polypeptide(L)' 'MNETSRPRGAASFAVRLILIGFSATVVFPFLWLIYSSFKTSREFMENPVLLPKQLHFENYTNAWVQANLGSYFF' A
#
# COMPACT_ATOMS: atom_id res chain seq x y z
N MET A 1 7.55 4.35 -50.45
CA MET A 1 7.98 3.13 -49.75
C MET A 1 7.43 3.18 -48.33
N ASN A 2 6.74 2.11 -47.92
CA ASN A 2 5.71 2.06 -46.88
C ASN A 2 5.98 2.80 -45.58
N GLU A 3 5.04 3.69 -45.25
CA GLU A 3 4.84 4.20 -43.90
C GLU A 3 4.46 3.05 -42.97
N THR A 4 5.17 2.98 -41.84
CA THR A 4 5.00 1.95 -40.83
C THR A 4 3.67 2.12 -40.10
N SER A 5 2.62 1.48 -40.63
CA SER A 5 1.32 1.32 -39.98
C SER A 5 1.42 0.33 -38.82
N ARG A 6 2.20 0.69 -37.79
CA ARG A 6 2.19 -0.02 -36.50
C ARG A 6 0.81 0.19 -35.86
N PRO A 7 0.10 -0.87 -35.42
CA PRO A 7 -1.15 -0.73 -34.68
C PRO A 7 -0.83 -0.14 -33.29
N ARG A 8 -0.69 1.19 -33.23
CA ARG A 8 -0.24 1.94 -32.04
C ARG A 8 -1.23 1.81 -30.87
N GLY A 9 -2.51 1.52 -31.14
CA GLY A 9 -3.57 1.42 -30.12
C GLY A 9 -3.47 0.19 -29.21
N ALA A 10 -3.34 -1.01 -29.79
CA ALA A 10 -3.35 -2.25 -29.01
C ALA A 10 -2.07 -2.41 -28.15
N ALA A 11 -0.90 -2.10 -28.73
CA ALA A 11 0.36 -2.15 -28.00
C ALA A 11 0.42 -1.12 -26.86
N SER A 12 -0.07 0.10 -27.07
CA SER A 12 -0.10 1.11 -26.01
C SER A 12 -1.09 0.77 -24.90
N PHE A 13 -2.23 0.15 -25.22
CA PHE A 13 -3.18 -0.35 -24.22
C PHE A 13 -2.57 -1.48 -23.38
N ALA A 14 -1.90 -2.45 -24.00
CA ALA A 14 -1.21 -3.52 -23.29
C ALA A 14 -0.13 -3.00 -22.33
N VAL A 15 0.69 -2.03 -22.78
CA VAL A 15 1.69 -1.39 -21.91
C VAL A 15 1.04 -0.68 -20.73
N ARG A 16 -0.08 0.03 -20.94
CA ARG A 16 -0.81 0.68 -19.84
C ARG A 16 -1.31 -0.32 -18.80
N LEU A 17 -1.88 -1.45 -19.23
CA LEU A 17 -2.33 -2.49 -18.30
C LEU A 17 -1.17 -3.07 -17.49
N ILE A 18 -0.02 -3.31 -18.13
CA ILE A 18 1.19 -3.78 -17.45
C ILE A 18 1.65 -2.75 -16.40
N LEU A 19 1.70 -1.47 -16.76
CA LEU A 19 2.11 -0.40 -15.84
C LEU A 19 1.12 -0.22 -14.68
N ILE A 20 -0.19 -0.36 -14.91
CA ILE A 20 -1.20 -0.33 -13.85
C ILE A 20 -1.02 -1.54 -12.92
N GLY A 21 -0.82 -2.73 -13.47
CA GLY A 21 -0.54 -3.94 -12.68
C GLY A 21 0.73 -3.80 -11.85
N PHE A 22 1.81 -3.27 -12.44
CA PHE A 22 3.06 -2.97 -11.74
C PHE A 22 2.86 -1.91 -10.65
N SER A 23 2.10 -0.85 -10.92
CA SER A 23 1.78 0.14 -9.89
C SER A 23 1.01 -0.48 -8.72
N ALA A 24 0.08 -1.40 -9.00
CA ALA A 24 -0.69 -2.09 -7.96
C ALA A 24 0.21 -2.93 -7.02
N THR A 25 1.31 -3.52 -7.50
CA THR A 25 2.24 -4.26 -6.63
C THR A 25 2.95 -3.36 -5.61
N VAL A 26 3.08 -2.07 -5.91
CA VAL A 26 3.60 -1.06 -4.99
C VAL A 26 2.47 -0.50 -4.12
N VAL A 27 1.36 -0.06 -4.72
CA VAL A 27 0.28 0.59 -3.97
C VAL A 27 -0.36 -0.36 -2.95
N PHE A 28 -0.52 -1.64 -3.29
CA PHE A 28 -1.13 -2.63 -2.41
C PHE A 28 -0.46 -2.76 -1.04
N PRO A 29 0.86 -3.03 -0.92
CA PRO A 29 1.51 -3.15 0.39
C PRO A 29 1.48 -1.84 1.19
N PHE A 30 1.46 -0.66 0.55
CA PHE A 30 1.30 0.61 1.27
C PHE A 30 -0.10 0.75 1.86
N LEU A 31 -1.15 0.46 1.09
CA LEU A 31 -2.52 0.47 1.61
C LEU A 31 -2.68 -0.57 2.72
N TRP A 32 -2.14 -1.77 2.51
CA TRP A 32 -2.10 -2.85 3.50
C TRP A 32 -1.43 -2.41 4.80
N LEU A 33 -0.28 -1.74 4.71
CA LEU A 33 0.44 -1.20 5.86
C LEU A 33 -0.40 -0.18 6.63
N ILE A 34 -1.02 0.78 5.92
CA ILE A 34 -1.80 1.86 6.55
C ILE A 34 -3.00 1.29 7.29
N TYR A 35 -3.80 0.41 6.68
CA TYR A 35 -4.96 -0.10 7.42
C TYR A 35 -4.57 -1.11 8.50
N SER A 36 -3.46 -1.84 8.30
CA SER A 36 -2.96 -2.79 9.30
C SER A 36 -2.42 -2.09 10.54
N SER A 37 -1.91 -0.85 10.43
CA SER A 37 -1.45 -0.09 11.61
C SER A 37 -2.59 0.31 12.55
N PHE A 38 -3.86 0.25 12.11
CA PHE A 38 -5.01 0.45 12.98
C PHE A 38 -5.49 -0.83 13.67
N LYS A 39 -4.95 -2.01 13.35
CA LYS A 39 -5.38 -3.28 13.96
C LYS A 39 -4.73 -3.49 15.32
N THR A 40 -5.37 -4.32 16.14
CA THR A 40 -4.70 -4.89 17.33
C THR A 40 -3.74 -6.01 16.93
N SER A 41 -2.75 -6.31 17.77
CA SER A 41 -1.81 -7.43 17.52
C SER A 41 -2.53 -8.76 17.35
N ARG A 42 -3.59 -9.00 18.12
CA ARG A 42 -4.41 -10.22 18.01
C ARG A 42 -5.13 -10.28 16.66
N GLU A 43 -5.76 -9.19 16.25
CA GLU A 43 -6.47 -9.12 14.96
C GLU A 43 -5.52 -9.33 13.78
N PHE A 44 -4.33 -8.72 13.82
CA PHE A 44 -3.31 -8.91 12.80
C PHE A 44 -2.82 -10.37 12.72
N MET A 45 -2.65 -11.05 13.86
CA MET A 45 -2.26 -12.45 13.94
C MET A 45 -3.37 -13.43 13.51
N GLU A 46 -4.63 -13.12 13.83
CA GLU A 46 -5.78 -13.92 13.39
C GLU A 46 -6.02 -13.78 11.88
N ASN A 47 -5.96 -12.57 11.34
CA ASN A 47 -6.07 -12.34 9.91
C ASN A 47 -5.30 -11.09 9.43
N PRO A 48 -4.15 -11.28 8.75
CA PRO A 48 -3.31 -10.16 8.35
C PRO A 48 -3.93 -9.33 7.21
N VAL A 49 -4.80 -9.92 6.37
CA VAL A 49 -5.31 -9.26 5.14
C VAL A 49 -6.67 -8.60 5.33
N LEU A 50 -7.52 -9.08 6.25
CA LEU A 50 -8.86 -8.48 6.47
C LEU A 50 -8.78 -7.00 6.86
N LEU A 51 -9.83 -6.23 6.56
CA LEU A 51 -9.92 -4.85 7.04
C LEU A 51 -10.07 -4.81 8.58
N PRO A 52 -9.60 -3.74 9.24
CA PRO A 52 -9.73 -3.62 10.69
C PRO A 52 -11.20 -3.55 11.09
N LYS A 53 -11.57 -4.27 12.15
CA LYS A 53 -12.91 -4.21 12.75
C LYS A 53 -13.19 -2.85 13.38
N GLN A 54 -12.16 -2.21 13.94
CA GLN A 54 -12.20 -0.88 14.56
C GLN A 54 -10.89 -0.15 14.25
N LEU A 55 -10.95 1.18 14.13
CA LEU A 55 -9.77 2.01 13.90
C LEU A 55 -9.12 2.40 15.22
N HIS A 56 -7.98 1.79 15.56
CA HIS A 56 -7.22 2.11 16.77
C HIS A 56 -6.20 3.23 16.53
N PHE A 57 -6.63 4.48 16.59
CA PHE A 57 -5.74 5.65 16.42
C PHE A 57 -4.72 5.79 17.55
N GLU A 58 -5.02 5.25 18.73
CA GLU A 58 -4.11 5.18 19.87
C GLU A 58 -2.82 4.42 19.56
N ASN A 59 -2.81 3.56 18.53
CA ASN A 59 -1.61 2.86 18.08
C ASN A 59 -0.49 3.85 17.69
N TYR A 60 -0.82 5.00 17.11
CA TYR A 60 0.19 5.99 16.73
C TYR A 60 0.80 6.70 17.94
N THR A 61 -0.04 7.10 18.90
CA THR A 61 0.43 7.71 20.15
C THR A 61 1.24 6.71 20.97
N ASN A 62 0.78 5.45 21.04
CA ASN A 62 1.48 4.37 21.72
C ASN A 62 2.82 4.08 21.07
N ALA A 63 2.88 3.97 19.72
CA ALA A 63 4.13 3.75 19.00
C ALA A 63 5.12 4.89 19.23
N TRP A 64 4.66 6.15 19.23
CA TRP A 64 5.51 7.31 19.47
C TRP A 64 6.17 7.28 20.85
N VAL A 65 5.39 6.96 21.89
CA VAL A 65 5.88 6.86 23.27
C VAL A 65 6.75 5.62 23.46
N GLN A 66 6.32 4.45 22.96
CA GLN A 66 7.05 3.19 23.11
C GLN A 66 8.40 3.17 22.38
N ALA A 67 8.46 3.76 21.19
CA ALA A 67 9.72 3.93 20.46
C ALA A 67 10.56 5.11 20.97
N ASN A 68 10.12 5.78 22.05
CA ASN A 68 10.76 6.95 22.64
C ASN A 68 11.11 8.03 21.61
N LEU A 69 10.23 8.23 20.60
CA LEU A 69 10.55 9.10 19.47
C LEU A 69 10.70 10.57 19.91
N GLY A 70 10.09 10.95 21.03
CA GLY A 70 10.25 12.27 21.63
C GLY A 70 11.70 12.61 21.98
N SER A 71 12.53 11.63 22.35
CA SER A 71 13.94 11.87 22.68
C SER A 71 14.83 12.11 21.46
N TYR A 72 14.31 11.98 20.24
CA TYR A 72 15.09 12.31 19.03
C TYR A 72 14.98 13.78 18.63
N PHE A 73 14.07 14.54 19.26
CA PHE A 73 13.84 15.95 18.94
C PHE A 73 14.59 16.91 19.88
N PHE A 74 15.12 16.44 21.01
CA PHE A 74 15.78 17.26 22.04
C PHE A 74 16.96 16.53 22.66
#